data_AF-A0A946B2U4-F1
#
_entry.id   AF-A0A946B2U4-F1
#
_cell.length_a   1.000
_cell.length_b   1.000
_cell.length_c   1.000
_cell.angle_alpha   90.00
_cell.angle_beta   90.00
_cell.angle_gamma   90.00
#
_symmetry.space_group_name_H-M   'P 1'
#
loop_
_entity.id
_entity.type
_entity.pdbx_description
1 polymer ?
#
loop_
_entity_poly.entity_id
_entity_poly.type
_entity_poly.pdbx_seq_one_letter_code
_entity_poly.pdbx_strand_id
1 'polypeptide(L)'
;SIQQATIQQAGETAFKDLAAGDMLFIDSSHVLMPGSDVDILFNRIMPMLPKGALVHIHDILLPDPYPDAWEWRGYNEQNAVYGLIADSGYQIIASSHYAETRMAEDVQALMPDLPPKPDGAHATSIWLEKRSPAITEI
;
A
#
# COMPACT_ATOMS: atom_id res chain seq x y z
N SER A 1 6.24 17.63 15.19
CA SER A 1 6.52 16.72 16.32
C SER A 1 6.36 15.30 15.83
N ILE A 2 7.05 14.33 16.43
CA ILE A 2 6.85 12.90 16.13
C ILE A 2 5.89 12.36 17.19
N GLN A 3 4.89 11.60 16.75
CA GLN A 3 3.96 10.88 17.64
C GLN A 3 4.17 9.37 17.44
N GLN A 4 4.29 8.63 18.55
CA GLN A 4 4.45 7.18 18.54
C GLN A 4 3.27 6.55 19.28
N ALA A 5 2.49 5.75 18.56
CA ALA A 5 1.34 5.05 19.08
C ALA A 5 1.04 3.85 18.17
N THR A 6 0.34 2.84 18.68
CA THR A 6 -0.25 1.83 17.81
C THR A 6 -1.40 2.45 17.00
N ILE A 7 -1.77 1.86 15.86
CA ILE A 7 -2.87 2.39 15.05
C ILE A 7 -4.20 2.41 15.82
N GLN A 8 -4.41 1.44 16.71
CA GLN A 8 -5.57 1.37 17.61
C GLN A 8 -5.63 2.56 18.59
N GLN A 9 -4.48 3.05 19.04
CA GLN A 9 -4.37 4.17 19.98
C GLN A 9 -4.38 5.52 19.26
N ALA A 10 -3.72 5.62 18.12
CA ALA A 10 -3.68 6.85 17.31
C ALA A 10 -5.09 7.25 16.84
N GLY A 11 -5.88 6.24 16.43
CA GLY A 11 -7.23 6.42 15.94
C GLY A 11 -7.30 7.25 14.65
N GLU A 12 -8.51 7.47 14.17
CA GLU A 12 -8.78 8.22 12.94
C GLU A 12 -8.36 9.70 13.03
N THR A 13 -8.35 10.26 14.24
CA THR A 13 -7.96 11.66 14.50
C THR A 13 -6.56 12.01 14.03
N ALA A 14 -5.63 11.05 14.08
CA ALA A 14 -4.26 11.26 13.64
C ALA A 14 -4.12 11.56 12.14
N PHE A 15 -5.15 11.24 11.35
CA PHE A 15 -5.12 11.33 9.88
C PHE A 15 -6.04 12.43 9.33
N LYS A 16 -6.78 13.14 10.20
CA LYS A 16 -7.80 14.13 9.80
C LYS A 16 -7.24 15.33 9.06
N ASP A 17 -6.00 15.70 9.36
CA ASP A 17 -5.35 16.88 8.80
C ASP A 17 -4.58 16.58 7.50
N LEU A 18 -4.59 15.33 7.02
CA LEU A 18 -4.02 15.00 5.72
C LEU A 18 -4.78 15.74 4.61
N ALA A 19 -4.03 16.20 3.62
CA ALA A 19 -4.52 16.89 2.45
C ALA A 19 -4.11 16.17 1.15
N ALA A 20 -4.61 16.67 0.02
CA ALA A 20 -4.17 16.20 -1.29
C ALA A 20 -2.66 16.41 -1.46
N GLY A 21 -1.95 15.37 -1.91
CA GLY A 21 -0.49 15.37 -2.03
C GLY A 21 0.26 14.89 -0.79
N ASP A 22 -0.39 14.82 0.37
CA ASP A 22 0.22 14.19 1.55
C ASP A 22 0.27 12.66 1.42
N MET A 23 1.16 12.04 2.18
CA MET A 23 1.49 10.62 2.05
C MET A 23 1.15 9.83 3.31
N LEU A 24 0.50 8.68 3.13
CA LEU A 24 0.38 7.62 4.11
C LEU A 24 1.28 6.44 3.70
N PHE A 25 2.20 6.04 4.57
CA PHE A 25 3.02 4.84 4.38
C PHE A 25 2.53 3.71 5.28
N ILE A 26 2.26 2.55 4.67
CA ILE A 26 1.75 1.36 5.33
C ILE A 26 2.78 0.25 5.21
N ASP A 27 3.37 -0.10 6.36
CA ASP A 27 4.16 -1.30 6.59
C ASP A 27 3.59 -1.91 7.89
N SER A 28 2.86 -3.01 7.76
CA SER A 28 1.88 -3.46 8.75
C SER A 28 2.05 -4.95 9.06
N SER A 29 1.10 -5.57 9.73
CA SER A 29 1.10 -7.03 9.86
C SER A 29 0.85 -7.78 8.54
N HIS A 30 0.30 -7.11 7.52
CA HIS A 30 -0.12 -7.67 6.21
C HIS A 30 -1.22 -8.75 6.29
N VAL A 31 -1.81 -8.93 7.47
CA VAL A 31 -2.88 -9.89 7.75
C VAL A 31 -4.18 -9.16 8.02
N LEU A 32 -5.06 -9.15 7.02
CA LEU A 32 -6.41 -8.64 7.09
C LEU A 32 -7.30 -9.60 7.89
N MET A 33 -7.44 -9.30 9.18
CA MET A 33 -8.36 -9.96 10.12
C MET A 33 -9.12 -8.92 10.94
N PRO A 34 -10.34 -9.20 11.44
CA PRO A 34 -11.09 -8.23 12.24
C PRO A 34 -10.28 -7.66 13.41
N GLY A 35 -10.17 -6.34 13.51
CA GLY A 35 -9.41 -5.65 14.55
C GLY A 35 -7.89 -5.60 14.37
N SER A 36 -7.36 -6.20 13.30
CA SER A 36 -5.95 -6.03 12.91
C SER A 36 -5.64 -4.58 12.52
N ASP A 37 -4.35 -4.26 12.43
CA ASP A 37 -3.90 -2.99 11.87
C ASP A 37 -4.32 -2.84 10.41
N VAL A 38 -4.23 -3.89 9.59
CA VAL A 38 -4.69 -3.88 8.19
C VAL A 38 -6.19 -3.60 8.10
N ASP A 39 -7.02 -4.23 8.94
CA ASP A 39 -8.46 -3.96 9.00
C ASP A 39 -8.74 -2.48 9.28
N ILE A 40 -8.08 -1.91 10.30
CA ILE A 40 -8.26 -0.50 10.65
C ILE A 40 -7.78 0.41 9.52
N LEU A 41 -6.58 0.16 8.99
CA LEU A 41 -6.00 0.97 7.94
C LEU A 41 -6.87 0.94 6.67
N PHE A 42 -7.30 -0.24 6.22
CA PHE A 42 -7.98 -0.39 4.94
C PHE A 42 -9.47 -0.06 5.01
N ASN A 43 -10.14 -0.39 6.12
CA ASN A 43 -11.59 -0.22 6.24
C ASN A 43 -12.00 1.07 6.97
N ARG A 44 -11.08 1.75 7.66
CA ARG A 44 -11.39 3.00 8.40
C ARG A 44 -10.55 4.18 7.95
N ILE A 45 -9.22 4.01 7.87
CA ILE A 45 -8.31 5.13 7.54
C ILE A 45 -8.29 5.44 6.05
N MET A 46 -8.06 4.46 5.19
CA MET A 46 -7.99 4.66 3.73
C MET A 46 -9.29 5.25 3.15
N PRO A 47 -10.50 4.84 3.55
CA PRO A 47 -11.74 5.43 3.03
C PRO A 47 -11.88 6.93 3.36
N MET A 48 -11.45 7.36 4.56
CA MET A 48 -11.56 8.75 5.00
C MET A 48 -10.48 9.68 4.42
N LEU A 49 -9.43 9.15 3.77
CA LEU A 49 -8.40 9.98 3.16
C LEU A 49 -8.99 10.96 2.12
N PRO A 50 -8.47 12.20 2.05
CA PRO A 50 -8.92 13.15 1.04
C PRO A 50 -8.54 12.67 -0.36
N LYS A 51 -9.33 13.08 -1.35
CA LYS A 51 -8.96 12.89 -2.76
C LYS A 51 -7.59 13.51 -3.02
N GLY A 52 -6.73 12.78 -3.72
CA GLY A 52 -5.35 13.19 -4.02
C GLY A 52 -4.33 12.81 -2.95
N ALA A 53 -4.73 12.22 -1.81
CA ALA A 53 -3.78 11.61 -0.89
C ALA A 53 -3.02 10.46 -1.57
N LEU A 54 -1.74 10.34 -1.25
CA LEU A 54 -0.86 9.29 -1.75
C LEU A 54 -0.74 8.19 -0.68
N VAL A 55 -0.82 6.94 -1.10
CA VAL A 55 -0.70 5.78 -0.20
C VAL A 55 0.36 4.85 -0.74
N HIS A 56 1.35 4.55 0.10
CA HIS A 56 2.32 3.49 -0.14
C HIS A 56 1.94 2.28 0.71
N ILE A 57 1.87 1.10 0.10
CA ILE A 57 1.63 -0.16 0.81
C ILE A 57 2.80 -1.10 0.50
N HIS A 58 3.50 -1.51 1.56
CA HIS A 58 4.60 -2.47 1.47
C HIS A 58 4.07 -3.89 1.25
N ASP A 59 4.89 -4.78 0.69
CA ASP A 59 4.55 -6.18 0.46
C ASP A 59 3.31 -6.44 -0.40
N ILE A 60 3.19 -5.68 -1.49
CA ILE A 60 2.21 -5.91 -2.56
C ILE A 60 2.91 -6.34 -3.86
N LEU A 61 2.48 -7.47 -4.43
CA LEU A 61 3.04 -8.06 -5.67
C LEU A 61 2.05 -8.03 -6.85
N LEU A 62 0.92 -7.32 -6.72
CA LEU A 62 -0.08 -7.25 -7.78
C LEU A 62 0.56 -6.84 -9.12
N PRO A 63 0.17 -7.50 -10.24
CA PRO A 63 -0.97 -8.42 -10.36
C PRO A 63 -0.66 -9.89 -10.03
N ASP A 64 0.56 -10.22 -9.59
CA ASP A 64 0.93 -11.60 -9.27
C ASP A 64 0.46 -12.01 -7.86
N PRO A 65 0.30 -13.32 -7.61
CA PRO A 65 0.12 -13.83 -6.25
C PRO A 65 1.40 -13.65 -5.42
N TYR A 66 1.26 -13.75 -4.10
CA TYR A 66 2.40 -13.96 -3.21
C TYR A 66 3.18 -15.22 -3.62
N PRO A 67 4.52 -15.24 -3.51
CA PRO A 67 5.32 -16.41 -3.86
C PRO A 67 5.09 -17.54 -2.84
N ASP A 68 5.23 -18.79 -3.28
CA ASP A 68 5.06 -19.97 -2.41
C ASP A 68 5.94 -19.92 -1.16
N ALA A 69 7.14 -19.33 -1.27
CA ALA A 69 8.05 -19.15 -0.13
C ALA A 69 7.48 -18.27 1.00
N TRP A 70 6.39 -17.53 0.75
CA TRP A 70 5.70 -16.67 1.71
C TRP A 70 4.42 -17.31 2.26
N GLU A 71 4.09 -18.55 1.90
CA GLU A 71 2.87 -19.24 2.36
C GLU A 71 2.72 -19.19 3.89
N TRP A 72 3.81 -19.41 4.62
CA TRP A 72 3.83 -19.39 6.09
C TRP A 72 3.55 -18.01 6.71
N ARG A 73 3.66 -16.91 5.94
CA ARG A 73 3.41 -15.55 6.44
C ARG A 73 1.92 -15.27 6.58
N GLY A 74 1.07 -15.95 5.82
CA GLY A 74 -0.38 -15.75 5.84
C GLY A 74 -0.84 -14.39 5.32
N TYR A 75 -0.03 -13.70 4.52
CA TYR A 75 -0.37 -12.38 3.97
C TYR A 75 -1.56 -12.50 3.02
N ASN A 76 -2.50 -11.57 3.14
CA ASN A 76 -3.74 -11.59 2.37
C ASN A 76 -4.25 -10.20 1.96
N GLU A 77 -3.55 -9.13 2.35
CA GLU A 77 -4.00 -7.75 2.16
C GLU A 77 -4.09 -7.34 0.68
N GLN A 78 -3.27 -7.93 -0.21
CA GLN A 78 -3.34 -7.62 -1.63
C GLN A 78 -4.71 -7.91 -2.26
N ASN A 79 -5.50 -8.81 -1.66
CA ASN A 79 -6.88 -9.07 -2.09
C ASN A 79 -7.78 -7.86 -1.87
N ALA A 80 -7.59 -7.13 -0.76
CA ALA A 80 -8.33 -5.90 -0.49
C ALA A 80 -7.80 -4.73 -1.34
N VAL A 81 -6.48 -4.63 -1.54
CA VAL A 81 -5.88 -3.65 -2.46
C VAL A 81 -6.46 -3.78 -3.87
N TYR A 82 -6.60 -5.02 -4.37
CA TYR A 82 -7.21 -5.25 -5.68
C TYR A 82 -8.64 -4.70 -5.77
N GLY A 83 -9.45 -4.88 -4.73
CA GLY A 83 -10.81 -4.32 -4.66
C GLY A 83 -10.83 -2.79 -4.70
N LEU A 84 -9.94 -2.14 -3.95
CA LEU A 84 -9.81 -0.67 -3.93
C LEU A 84 -9.45 -0.08 -5.29
N ILE A 85 -8.63 -0.79 -6.07
CA ILE A 85 -8.27 -0.42 -7.44
C ILE A 85 -9.45 -0.69 -8.39
N ALA A 86 -10.10 -1.85 -8.27
CA ALA A 86 -11.21 -2.23 -9.14
C ALA A 86 -12.43 -1.30 -9.03
N ASP A 87 -12.72 -0.79 -7.83
CA ASP A 87 -13.79 0.18 -7.58
C ASP A 87 -13.44 1.61 -8.06
N SER A 88 -12.23 1.82 -8.62
CA SER A 88 -11.73 3.15 -9.03
C SER A 88 -11.64 4.18 -7.89
N GLY A 89 -11.74 3.74 -6.63
CA GLY A 89 -11.50 4.57 -5.45
C GLY A 89 -10.04 5.02 -5.34
N TYR A 90 -9.14 4.22 -5.90
CA TYR A 90 -7.71 4.48 -5.99
C TYR A 90 -7.18 4.23 -7.40
N GLN A 91 -6.20 5.04 -7.82
CA GLN A 91 -5.41 4.74 -9.01
C GLN A 91 -4.02 4.24 -8.64
N ILE A 92 -3.45 3.38 -9.48
CA ILE A 92 -2.06 2.96 -9.36
C ILE A 92 -1.16 4.07 -9.90
N ILE A 93 -0.16 4.47 -9.10
CA ILE A 93 0.91 5.40 -9.50
C ILE A 93 2.14 4.61 -9.93
N ALA A 94 2.54 3.61 -9.13
CA ALA A 94 3.67 2.74 -9.41
C ALA A 94 3.52 1.40 -8.66
N SER A 95 4.07 0.33 -9.22
CA SER A 95 4.25 -0.96 -8.52
C SER A 95 5.70 -1.38 -8.74
N SER A 96 6.44 -1.59 -7.66
CA SER A 96 7.85 -1.97 -7.75
C SER A 96 8.01 -3.39 -8.30
N HIS A 97 7.10 -4.30 -7.92
CA HIS A 97 7.07 -5.67 -8.46
C HIS A 97 6.78 -5.68 -9.95
N TYR A 98 5.80 -4.89 -10.40
CA TYR A 98 5.48 -4.78 -11.82
C TYR A 98 6.63 -4.17 -12.61
N ALA A 99 7.24 -3.10 -12.09
CA ALA A 99 8.38 -2.47 -12.74
C ALA A 99 9.56 -3.44 -12.89
N GLU A 100 9.87 -4.21 -11.85
CA GLU A 100 10.93 -5.23 -11.87
C GLU A 100 10.66 -6.33 -12.90
N THR A 101 9.43 -6.82 -12.97
CA THR A 101 9.11 -8.05 -13.72
C THR A 101 8.60 -7.81 -15.13
N ARG A 102 8.07 -6.61 -15.43
CA ARG A 102 7.51 -6.24 -16.75
C ARG A 102 8.17 -5.04 -17.38
N MET A 103 8.96 -4.25 -16.64
CA MET A 103 9.58 -3.02 -17.12
C MET A 103 11.11 -3.01 -16.88
N ALA A 104 11.74 -4.18 -16.81
CA ALA A 104 13.16 -4.30 -16.46
C ALA A 104 14.08 -3.45 -17.34
N GLU A 105 13.82 -3.39 -18.65
CA GLU A 105 14.59 -2.56 -19.59
C GLU A 105 14.44 -1.07 -19.29
N ASP A 106 13.20 -0.60 -19.03
CA ASP A 106 12.93 0.80 -18.68
C ASP A 106 13.57 1.17 -17.34
N VAL A 107 13.48 0.28 -16.34
CA VAL A 107 14.12 0.47 -15.03
C VAL A 107 15.63 0.60 -15.19
N GLN A 108 16.27 -0.30 -15.97
CA GLN A 108 17.71 -0.24 -16.23
C GLN A 108 18.11 1.04 -17.00
N ALA A 109 17.26 1.52 -17.91
CA ALA A 109 17.53 2.75 -18.65
C ALA A 109 17.39 4.01 -17.78
N LEU A 110 16.39 4.04 -16.89
CA LEU A 110 16.12 5.18 -16.00
C LEU A 110 17.06 5.21 -14.78
N MET A 111 17.46 4.04 -14.29
CA MET A 111 18.26 3.87 -13.08
C MET A 111 19.44 2.92 -13.35
N PRO A 112 20.40 3.30 -14.20
CA PRO A 112 21.49 2.41 -14.61
C PRO A 112 22.40 1.99 -13.46
N ASP A 113 22.46 2.81 -12.41
CA ASP A 113 23.29 2.59 -11.21
C ASP A 113 22.51 1.96 -10.04
N LEU A 114 21.31 1.42 -10.30
CA LEU A 114 20.54 0.72 -9.28
C LEU A 114 21.33 -0.51 -8.80
N PRO A 115 21.61 -0.65 -7.49
CA PRO A 115 22.36 -1.80 -7.00
C PRO A 115 21.58 -3.09 -7.26
N PRO A 116 22.28 -4.21 -7.55
CA PRO A 116 21.61 -5.49 -7.71
C PRO A 116 20.89 -5.86 -6.41
N LYS A 117 19.67 -6.37 -6.54
CA LYS A 117 18.93 -6.86 -5.36
C LYS A 117 19.60 -8.14 -4.81
N PRO A 118 19.48 -8.39 -3.50
CA PRO A 118 19.89 -9.66 -2.91
C PRO A 118 19.18 -10.85 -3.59
N ASP A 119 19.87 -11.99 -3.66
CA ASP A 119 19.29 -13.22 -4.19
C ASP A 119 18.02 -13.61 -3.43
N GLY A 120 16.95 -13.92 -4.16
CA GLY A 120 15.64 -14.26 -3.60
C GLY A 120 14.84 -13.08 -3.03
N ALA A 121 15.36 -11.85 -3.06
CA ALA A 121 14.57 -10.68 -2.75
C ALA A 121 13.60 -10.36 -3.90
N HIS A 122 12.45 -9.79 -3.55
CA HIS A 122 11.46 -9.27 -4.48
C HIS A 122 11.28 -7.78 -4.22
N ALA A 123 11.08 -6.99 -5.26
CA ALA A 123 10.66 -5.61 -5.09
C ALA A 123 9.15 -5.59 -4.77
N THR A 124 8.75 -5.28 -3.53
CA THR A 124 7.37 -5.52 -3.08
C THR A 124 6.73 -4.28 -2.49
N SER A 125 6.09 -3.49 -3.34
CA SER A 125 5.30 -2.33 -2.90
C SER A 125 4.41 -1.80 -4.02
N ILE A 126 3.36 -1.08 -3.62
CA ILE A 126 2.53 -0.32 -4.53
C ILE A 126 2.30 1.10 -4.01
N TRP A 127 2.31 2.04 -4.95
CA TRP A 127 1.90 3.43 -4.73
C TRP A 127 0.55 3.66 -5.36
N LEU A 128 -0.36 4.22 -4.59
CA LEU A 128 -1.72 4.56 -4.99
C LEU A 128 -1.98 6.05 -4.75
N GLU A 129 -2.90 6.62 -5.53
CA GLU A 129 -3.48 7.94 -5.26
C GLU A 129 -4.99 7.80 -5.09
N LYS A 130 -5.52 8.36 -4.00
CA LYS A 130 -6.96 8.38 -3.72
C LYS A 130 -7.68 9.20 -4.80
N ARG A 131 -8.63 8.58 -5.51
CA ARG A 131 -9.42 9.22 -6.57
C ARG A 131 -10.82 9.60 -6.12
N SER A 132 -11.46 8.78 -5.29
CA SER A 132 -12.78 9.07 -4.76
C SER A 132 -12.72 10.11 -3.63
N PRO A 133 -13.82 10.84 -3.37
CA PRO A 133 -13.95 11.67 -2.17
C PRO A 133 -13.74 10.87 -0.88
N ALA A 134 -13.48 11.56 0.23
CA ALA A 134 -13.48 10.93 1.54
C ALA A 134 -14.87 10.36 1.86
N ILE A 135 -14.91 9.13 2.36
CA ILE A 135 -16.13 8.51 2.86
C ILE A 135 -16.15 8.72 4.37
N THR A 136 -17.08 9.54 4.87
CA THR A 136 -17.16 9.91 6.29
C THR A 136 -18.34 9.26 7.02
N GLU A 137 -19.21 8.56 6.29
CA GLU A 137 -20.36 7.82 6.81
C GLU A 137 -20.44 6.48 6.06
N ILE A 138 -20.50 5.38 6.81
CA ILE A 138 -20.71 4.01 6.33
C ILE A 138 -21.88 3.43 7.10
#